data_AF-A0A3A8W7V6-F1
#
_entry.id   AF-A0A3A8W7V6-F1
#
_cell.length_a   1.000
_cell.length_b   1.000
_cell.length_c   1.000
_cell.angle_alpha   90.00
_cell.angle_beta   90.00
_cell.angle_gamma   90.00
#
_symmetry.space_group_name_H-M   'P 1'
#
loop_
_entity.id
_entity.type
_entity.pdbx_description
1 polymer ?
#
loop_
_entity_poly.entity_id
_entity_poly.type
_entity_poly.pdbx_seq_one_letter_code
_entity_poly.pdbx_strand_id
1 'polypeptide(L)'
;MKYDWMDGYLLEKRGVTKDLQADWNWVRYHIGGKMFAAVCLKWEDNAPYYITLKLEPAEGDFLRSQYEDIVPGYYMNKVHWNSVKPDGNVPDSLLKEMLDKSYELVLGSFSKKKQRELLGMSCCGTECQNCSFYGNMCEGCNECGGKVFHAPAGRACPIYECSVKSKKLRNCGQCGEVPCKIWRDTKDPQLSEEVFEENIAERVENLKS
;
A
#
# COMPACT_ATOMS: atom_id res chain seq x y z
N MET A 1 -10.47 -4.26 -23.18
CA MET A 1 -11.20 -4.90 -22.07
C MET A 1 -12.13 -3.87 -21.43
N LYS A 2 -13.14 -4.30 -20.68
CA LYS A 2 -14.13 -3.41 -20.03
C LYS A 2 -13.50 -2.44 -19.03
N TYR A 3 -12.45 -2.86 -18.33
CA TYR A 3 -11.84 -2.10 -17.23
C TYR A 3 -10.60 -1.31 -17.69
N ASP A 4 -10.79 -0.35 -18.60
CA ASP A 4 -9.71 0.52 -19.11
C ASP A 4 -9.06 1.39 -18.02
N TRP A 5 -9.79 1.70 -16.95
CA TRP A 5 -9.32 2.42 -15.76
C TRP A 5 -8.29 1.66 -14.92
N MET A 6 -8.15 0.34 -15.10
CA MET A 6 -7.39 -0.51 -14.18
C MET A 6 -5.92 -0.11 -14.08
N ASP A 7 -5.30 0.23 -15.20
CA ASP A 7 -3.87 0.55 -15.24
C ASP A 7 -3.55 1.82 -14.44
N GLY A 8 -4.30 2.91 -14.69
CA GLY A 8 -4.15 4.16 -13.95
C GLY A 8 -4.45 3.97 -12.46
N TYR A 9 -5.55 3.30 -12.13
CA TYR A 9 -5.97 3.04 -10.75
C TYR A 9 -4.91 2.30 -9.93
N LEU A 10 -4.23 1.31 -10.52
CA LEU A 10 -3.19 0.55 -9.83
C LEU A 10 -1.87 1.31 -9.73
N LEU A 11 -1.50 2.07 -10.77
CA LEU A 11 -0.26 2.85 -10.78
C LEU A 11 -0.31 4.09 -9.87
N GLU A 12 -1.50 4.57 -9.52
CA GLU A 12 -1.69 5.61 -8.50
C GLU A 12 -1.40 5.11 -7.07
N LYS A 13 -1.39 3.79 -6.83
CA LYS A 13 -1.10 3.22 -5.51
C LYS A 13 0.39 3.31 -5.20
N ARG A 14 0.72 3.72 -3.97
CA ARG A 14 2.09 3.89 -3.50
C ARG A 14 2.91 2.61 -3.66
N GLY A 15 4.11 2.73 -4.22
CA GLY A 15 5.06 1.62 -4.32
C GLY A 15 4.67 0.53 -5.34
N VAL A 16 3.60 0.74 -6.12
CA VAL A 16 3.25 -0.16 -7.21
C VAL A 16 4.19 0.02 -8.39
N THR A 17 4.67 -1.09 -8.94
CA THR A 17 5.42 -1.14 -10.19
C THR A 17 4.74 -2.09 -11.16
N LYS A 18 4.99 -1.88 -12.46
CA LYS A 18 4.41 -2.66 -13.55
C LYS A 18 5.50 -3.17 -14.49
N ASP A 19 5.37 -4.41 -14.94
CA ASP A 19 6.19 -4.98 -15.99
C ASP A 19 5.39 -5.90 -16.92
N LEU A 20 6.03 -6.31 -18.02
CA LEU A 20 5.54 -7.37 -18.90
C LEU A 20 6.40 -8.61 -18.65
N GLN A 21 5.80 -9.70 -18.18
CA GLN A 21 6.44 -11.01 -18.17
C GLN A 21 6.35 -11.61 -19.57
N ALA A 22 7.42 -11.45 -20.34
CA ALA A 22 7.46 -11.86 -21.74
C ALA A 22 7.16 -13.36 -21.92
N ASP A 23 7.64 -14.22 -21.02
CA ASP A 23 7.46 -15.68 -21.12
C ASP A 23 6.01 -16.15 -20.95
N TRP A 24 5.17 -15.33 -20.30
CA TRP A 24 3.77 -15.66 -20.02
C TRP A 24 2.80 -14.80 -20.86
N ASN A 25 3.33 -13.73 -21.45
CA ASN A 25 2.59 -12.62 -22.04
C ASN A 25 1.63 -11.93 -21.06
N TRP A 26 2.09 -11.64 -19.85
CA TRP A 26 1.26 -11.04 -18.80
C TRP A 26 1.79 -9.67 -18.39
N VAL A 27 0.90 -8.68 -18.31
CA VAL A 27 1.18 -7.40 -17.67
C VAL A 27 0.94 -7.57 -16.18
N ARG A 28 1.96 -7.38 -15.35
CA ARG A 28 1.90 -7.69 -13.92
C ARG A 28 2.09 -6.43 -13.08
N TYR A 29 1.34 -6.36 -11.99
CA TYR A 29 1.43 -5.30 -11.00
C TYR A 29 2.03 -5.87 -9.71
N HIS A 30 3.06 -5.19 -9.22
CA HIS A 30 3.86 -5.62 -8.09
C HIS A 30 3.93 -4.55 -7.02
N ILE A 31 4.17 -4.98 -5.78
CA ILE A 31 4.68 -4.11 -4.72
C ILE A 31 5.86 -4.82 -4.05
N GLY A 32 7.00 -4.13 -3.97
CA GLY A 32 8.23 -4.69 -3.42
C GLY A 32 8.68 -6.00 -4.09
N GLY A 33 8.44 -6.12 -5.41
CA GLY A 33 8.78 -7.31 -6.21
C GLY A 33 7.82 -8.49 -6.07
N LYS A 34 6.77 -8.39 -5.25
CA LYS A 34 5.72 -9.41 -5.16
C LYS A 34 4.50 -9.00 -5.98
N MET A 35 4.04 -9.89 -6.85
CA MET A 35 2.87 -9.65 -7.70
C MET A 35 1.60 -9.73 -6.87
N PHE A 36 0.67 -8.81 -7.11
CA PHE A 36 -0.67 -8.83 -6.51
C PHE A 36 -1.78 -8.86 -7.57
N ALA A 37 -1.53 -8.40 -8.79
CA ALA A 37 -2.48 -8.51 -9.90
C ALA A 37 -1.75 -8.69 -11.23
N ALA A 38 -2.42 -9.26 -12.23
CA ALA A 38 -1.93 -9.29 -13.60
C ALA A 38 -3.07 -9.32 -14.63
N VAL A 39 -2.83 -8.74 -15.80
CA VAL A 39 -3.65 -8.92 -17.01
C VAL A 39 -2.98 -9.97 -17.87
N CYS A 40 -3.66 -11.09 -18.08
CA CYS A 40 -3.19 -12.19 -18.91
C CYS A 40 -3.59 -11.92 -20.36
N LEU A 41 -2.63 -11.89 -21.28
CA LEU A 41 -2.84 -11.58 -22.68
C LEU A 41 -2.69 -12.82 -23.56
N LYS A 42 -3.51 -12.92 -24.61
CA LYS A 42 -3.36 -13.92 -25.65
C LYS A 42 -2.11 -13.63 -26.49
N TRP A 43 -1.44 -14.67 -26.98
CA TRP A 43 -0.21 -14.50 -27.75
C TRP A 43 -0.45 -13.97 -29.17
N GLU A 44 -1.62 -14.27 -29.73
CA GLU A 44 -1.94 -14.00 -31.13
C GLU A 44 -2.19 -12.50 -31.39
N ASP A 45 -2.87 -11.83 -30.47
CA ASP A 45 -3.39 -10.48 -30.66
C ASP A 45 -3.22 -9.58 -29.42
N ASN A 46 -2.57 -10.07 -28.36
CA ASN A 46 -2.46 -9.39 -27.06
C ASN A 46 -3.82 -9.02 -26.44
N ALA A 47 -4.92 -9.67 -26.83
CA ALA A 47 -6.21 -9.44 -26.22
C ALA A 47 -6.20 -9.97 -24.77
N PRO A 48 -6.63 -9.17 -23.78
CA PRO A 48 -6.83 -9.65 -22.42
C PRO A 48 -7.85 -10.79 -22.38
N TYR A 49 -7.51 -11.90 -21.73
CA TYR A 49 -8.45 -13.01 -21.51
C TYR A 49 -8.74 -13.30 -20.03
N TYR A 50 -7.88 -12.83 -19.11
CA TYR A 50 -8.17 -12.80 -17.67
C TYR A 50 -7.47 -11.63 -16.98
N ILE A 51 -8.08 -11.19 -15.88
CA ILE A 51 -7.44 -10.36 -14.85
C ILE A 51 -7.29 -11.26 -13.62
N THR A 52 -6.07 -11.57 -13.21
CA THR A 52 -5.83 -12.43 -12.04
C THR A 52 -5.36 -11.62 -10.85
N LEU A 53 -5.91 -11.89 -9.67
CA LEU A 53 -5.57 -11.20 -8.42
C LEU A 53 -5.68 -12.13 -7.22
N LYS A 54 -5.06 -11.75 -6.11
CA LYS A 54 -5.05 -12.52 -4.87
C LYS A 54 -6.15 -12.04 -3.91
N LEU A 55 -6.83 -12.97 -3.25
CA LEU A 55 -7.76 -12.68 -2.15
C LEU A 55 -7.51 -13.63 -0.98
N GLU A 56 -8.12 -13.31 0.16
CA GLU A 56 -8.29 -14.29 1.23
C GLU A 56 -9.18 -15.44 0.75
N PRO A 57 -8.87 -16.71 1.11
CA PRO A 57 -9.55 -17.88 0.54
C PRO A 57 -11.07 -17.84 0.68
N ALA A 58 -11.59 -17.52 1.87
CA ALA A 58 -13.03 -17.48 2.14
C ALA A 58 -13.74 -16.41 1.29
N GLU A 59 -13.10 -15.27 1.05
CA GLU A 59 -13.65 -14.22 0.21
C GLU A 59 -13.62 -14.60 -1.27
N GLY A 60 -12.51 -15.19 -1.73
CA GLY A 60 -12.42 -15.71 -3.09
C GLY A 60 -13.51 -16.76 -3.36
N ASP A 61 -13.69 -17.70 -2.44
CA ASP A 61 -14.74 -18.72 -2.53
C ASP A 61 -16.13 -18.10 -2.61
N PHE A 62 -16.42 -17.11 -1.75
CA PHE A 62 -17.67 -16.38 -1.75
C PHE A 62 -17.91 -15.68 -3.10
N LEU A 63 -16.97 -14.88 -3.58
CA LEU A 63 -17.15 -14.10 -4.82
C LEU A 63 -17.33 -15.00 -6.05
N ARG A 64 -16.62 -16.13 -6.13
CA ARG A 64 -16.81 -17.12 -7.21
C ARG A 64 -18.19 -17.79 -7.17
N SER A 65 -18.82 -17.87 -6.00
CA SER A 65 -20.21 -18.36 -5.89
C SER A 65 -21.24 -17.33 -6.33
N GLN A 66 -20.91 -16.04 -6.27
CA GLN A 66 -21.82 -14.94 -6.58
C GLN A 66 -21.72 -14.46 -8.04
N TYR A 67 -20.54 -14.63 -8.67
CA TYR A 67 -20.27 -14.12 -10.01
C TYR A 67 -19.66 -15.20 -10.90
N GLU A 68 -20.36 -15.58 -11.97
CA GLU A 68 -19.90 -16.56 -12.95
C GLU A 68 -18.62 -16.14 -13.71
N ASP A 69 -18.35 -14.84 -13.72
CA ASP A 69 -17.18 -14.25 -14.38
C ASP A 69 -15.94 -14.19 -13.48
N ILE A 70 -16.07 -14.61 -12.21
CA ILE A 70 -14.96 -14.80 -11.29
C ILE A 70 -14.73 -16.30 -11.15
N VAL A 71 -13.60 -16.78 -11.66
CA VAL A 71 -13.23 -18.20 -11.66
C VAL A 71 -11.97 -18.44 -10.81
N PRO A 72 -11.68 -19.69 -10.40
CA PRO A 72 -10.45 -19.98 -9.68
C PRO A 72 -9.23 -19.57 -10.52
N GLY A 73 -8.17 -19.09 -9.85
CA GLY A 73 -7.00 -18.49 -10.49
C GLY A 73 -6.42 -19.34 -11.62
N TYR A 74 -6.57 -18.85 -12.85
CA TYR A 74 -6.06 -19.50 -14.04
C TYR A 74 -4.52 -19.48 -14.02
N TYR A 75 -3.89 -20.64 -14.24
CA TYR A 75 -2.44 -20.89 -14.06
C TYR A 75 -1.85 -20.61 -12.66
N MET A 76 -2.69 -20.40 -11.64
CA MET A 76 -2.26 -20.01 -10.30
C MET A 76 -2.76 -20.97 -9.22
N ASN A 77 -2.34 -20.73 -7.97
CA ASN A 77 -2.91 -21.41 -6.82
C ASN A 77 -4.38 -21.00 -6.64
N LYS A 78 -5.28 -21.93 -6.96
CA LYS A 78 -6.74 -21.74 -7.01
C LYS A 78 -7.40 -21.40 -5.66
N VAL A 79 -6.69 -21.57 -4.55
CA VAL A 79 -7.18 -21.21 -3.21
C VAL A 79 -7.03 -19.70 -2.97
N HIS A 80 -5.93 -19.12 -3.41
CA HIS A 80 -5.59 -17.72 -3.12
C HIS A 80 -5.82 -16.77 -4.30
N TRP A 81 -5.76 -17.30 -5.52
CA TRP A 81 -5.88 -16.50 -6.73
C TRP A 81 -7.24 -16.70 -7.38
N ASN A 82 -7.76 -15.62 -7.95
CA ASN A 82 -9.02 -15.55 -8.66
C ASN A 82 -8.78 -14.89 -10.01
N SER A 83 -9.46 -15.35 -11.05
CA SER A 83 -9.39 -14.76 -12.38
C SER A 83 -10.75 -14.20 -12.78
N VAL A 84 -10.77 -12.94 -13.18
CA VAL A 84 -11.94 -12.21 -13.62
C VAL A 84 -11.92 -12.11 -15.14
N LYS A 85 -13.03 -12.42 -15.80
CA LYS A 85 -13.16 -12.23 -17.25
C LYS A 85 -13.10 -10.73 -17.60
N PRO A 86 -12.23 -10.28 -18.52
CA PRO A 86 -12.03 -8.86 -18.81
C PRO A 86 -13.21 -8.17 -19.53
N ASP A 87 -14.16 -8.95 -20.03
CA ASP A 87 -15.39 -8.55 -20.70
C ASP A 87 -16.67 -8.95 -19.93
N GLY A 88 -16.52 -9.45 -18.70
CA GLY A 88 -17.62 -9.93 -17.86
C GLY A 88 -18.44 -8.84 -17.17
N ASN A 89 -19.38 -9.29 -16.33
CA ASN A 89 -20.37 -8.47 -15.64
C ASN A 89 -19.98 -8.06 -14.22
N VAL A 90 -18.75 -8.35 -13.77
CA VAL A 90 -18.26 -7.88 -12.46
C VAL A 90 -18.31 -6.34 -12.43
N PRO A 91 -18.98 -5.72 -11.44
CA PRO A 91 -19.06 -4.28 -11.30
C PRO A 91 -17.68 -3.65 -11.05
N ASP A 92 -17.45 -2.46 -11.58
CA ASP A 92 -16.18 -1.73 -11.43
C ASP A 92 -15.82 -1.48 -9.97
N SER A 93 -16.81 -1.13 -9.13
CA SER A 93 -16.60 -0.93 -7.70
C SER A 93 -16.10 -2.20 -7.01
N LEU A 94 -16.65 -3.35 -7.37
CA LEU A 94 -16.23 -4.64 -6.82
C LEU A 94 -14.83 -5.02 -7.29
N LEU A 95 -14.51 -4.85 -8.58
CA LEU A 95 -13.16 -5.15 -9.06
C LEU A 95 -12.11 -4.23 -8.43
N LYS A 96 -12.43 -2.94 -8.22
CA LYS A 96 -11.57 -2.01 -7.45
C LYS A 96 -11.34 -2.51 -6.03
N GLU A 97 -12.39 -2.89 -5.32
CA GLU A 97 -12.28 -3.44 -3.97
C GLU A 97 -11.42 -4.72 -3.94
N MET A 98 -11.61 -5.63 -4.89
CA MET A 98 -10.81 -6.85 -5.01
C MET A 98 -9.32 -6.55 -5.25
N LEU A 99 -9.04 -5.57 -6.11
CA LEU A 99 -7.67 -5.12 -6.39
C LEU A 99 -7.02 -4.45 -5.17
N ASP A 100 -7.78 -3.65 -4.42
CA ASP A 100 -7.33 -3.01 -3.18
C ASP A 100 -6.98 -4.05 -2.12
N LYS A 101 -7.87 -5.04 -1.94
CA LYS A 101 -7.62 -6.17 -1.03
C LYS A 101 -6.41 -6.99 -1.43
N SER A 102 -6.24 -7.24 -2.73
CA SER A 102 -5.05 -7.94 -3.22
C SER A 102 -3.76 -7.17 -2.93
N TYR A 103 -3.77 -5.85 -3.17
CA TYR A 103 -2.66 -4.95 -2.86
C TYR A 103 -2.34 -4.96 -1.35
N GLU A 104 -3.33 -4.76 -0.48
CA GLU A 104 -3.14 -4.76 0.98
C GLU A 104 -2.69 -6.12 1.52
N LEU A 105 -3.19 -7.22 0.94
CA LEU A 105 -2.79 -8.58 1.31
C LEU A 105 -1.30 -8.81 1.02
N VAL A 106 -0.83 -8.39 -0.16
CA VAL A 106 0.57 -8.54 -0.54
C VAL A 106 1.48 -7.58 0.24
N LEU A 107 1.07 -6.32 0.41
CA LEU A 107 1.76 -5.35 1.26
C LEU A 107 1.86 -5.86 2.71
N GLY A 108 0.77 -6.41 3.24
CA GLY A 108 0.65 -6.99 4.57
C GLY A 108 1.61 -8.16 4.82
N SER A 109 2.03 -8.86 3.76
CA SER A 109 2.98 -9.97 3.85
C SER A 109 4.44 -9.57 4.13
N PHE A 110 4.76 -8.28 4.06
CA PHE A 110 6.09 -7.75 4.39
C PHE A 110 6.20 -7.34 5.86
N SER A 111 7.42 -7.19 6.38
CA SER A 111 7.61 -6.61 7.72
C SER A 111 7.11 -5.17 7.79
N LYS A 112 6.69 -4.69 8.97
CA LYS A 112 6.22 -3.30 9.14
C LYS A 112 7.25 -2.24 8.72
N LYS A 113 8.55 -2.53 8.90
CA LYS A 113 9.66 -1.69 8.40
C LYS A 113 9.62 -1.61 6.87
N LYS A 114 9.56 -2.76 6.20
CA LYS A 114 9.52 -2.82 4.73
C LYS A 114 8.23 -2.23 4.15
N GLN A 115 7.10 -2.40 4.82
CA GLN A 115 5.84 -1.75 4.43
C GLN A 115 5.99 -0.23 4.38
N ARG A 116 6.54 0.39 5.44
CA ARG A 116 6.81 1.84 5.46
C ARG A 116 7.76 2.29 4.34
N GLU A 117 8.81 1.51 4.10
CA GLU A 117 9.78 1.78 3.03
C GLU A 117 9.12 1.77 1.65
N LEU A 118 8.33 0.73 1.34
CA LEU A 118 7.62 0.59 0.06
C LEU A 118 6.59 1.69 -0.17
N LEU A 119 5.95 2.16 0.90
CA LEU A 119 5.01 3.28 0.85
C LEU A 119 5.71 4.66 0.78
N GLY A 120 7.04 4.71 0.94
CA GLY A 120 7.80 5.96 1.01
C GLY A 120 7.45 6.84 2.22
N MET A 121 6.89 6.24 3.28
CA MET A 121 6.24 6.97 4.36
C MET A 121 6.77 6.58 5.74
N SER A 122 6.92 7.58 6.61
CA SER A 122 7.31 7.38 8.00
C SER A 122 6.16 6.85 8.85
N CYS A 123 6.48 6.39 10.08
CA CYS A 123 5.44 5.96 11.02
C CYS A 123 4.44 7.06 11.41
N CYS A 124 4.80 8.32 11.18
CA CYS A 124 4.04 9.49 11.58
C CYS A 124 3.44 10.24 10.37
N GLY A 125 3.32 9.60 9.20
CA GLY A 125 2.66 10.18 8.03
C GLY A 125 3.51 11.14 7.20
N THR A 126 4.77 11.36 7.56
CA THR A 126 5.70 12.17 6.76
C THR A 126 6.16 11.40 5.54
N GLU A 127 6.10 12.01 4.37
CA GLU A 127 6.68 11.47 3.14
C GLU A 127 8.18 11.76 3.10
N CYS A 128 8.99 10.78 3.50
CA CYS A 128 10.44 10.98 3.58
C CYS A 128 11.05 11.33 2.21
N GLN A 129 10.50 10.78 1.12
CA GLN A 129 11.03 11.01 -0.24
C GLN A 129 10.87 12.46 -0.71
N ASN A 130 9.90 13.19 -0.16
CA ASN A 130 9.64 14.59 -0.49
C ASN A 130 10.27 15.56 0.54
N CYS A 131 10.97 15.03 1.55
CA CYS A 131 11.59 15.81 2.62
C CYS A 131 13.03 16.18 2.24
N SER A 132 13.35 17.48 2.23
CA SER A 132 14.69 18.00 1.91
C SER A 132 15.80 17.54 2.87
N PHE A 133 15.43 17.07 4.06
CA PHE A 133 16.37 16.57 5.06
C PHE A 133 16.73 15.08 4.87
N TYR A 134 15.87 14.31 4.19
CA TYR A 134 16.04 12.87 4.02
C TYR A 134 17.22 12.56 3.08
N GLY A 135 18.09 11.64 3.49
CA GLY A 135 19.31 11.29 2.74
C GLY A 135 20.48 12.28 2.92
N ASN A 136 20.26 13.41 3.59
CA ASN A 136 21.32 14.34 3.97
C ASN A 136 21.53 14.31 5.49
N MET A 137 20.78 15.12 6.25
CA MET A 137 20.89 15.14 7.72
C MET A 137 19.99 14.11 8.42
N CYS A 138 19.09 13.47 7.69
CA CYS A 138 18.16 12.48 8.22
C CYS A 138 18.26 11.16 7.44
N GLU A 139 18.73 10.10 8.09
CA GLU A 139 18.72 8.73 7.53
C GLU A 139 17.32 8.11 7.50
N GLY A 140 16.33 8.76 8.14
CA GLY A 140 14.96 8.28 8.29
C GLY A 140 14.75 7.41 9.53
N CYS A 141 13.54 7.52 10.10
CA CYS A 141 13.21 6.87 11.37
C CYS A 141 13.36 5.33 11.37
N ASN A 142 13.23 4.70 10.20
CA ASN A 142 13.43 3.27 10.03
C ASN A 142 14.89 2.83 10.23
N GLU A 143 15.85 3.65 9.79
CA GLU A 143 17.28 3.31 9.85
C GLU A 143 17.89 3.72 11.18
N CYS A 144 17.54 4.91 11.69
CA CYS A 144 18.05 5.38 12.98
C CYS A 144 17.27 4.86 14.21
N GLY A 145 16.34 3.91 14.03
CA GLY A 145 15.53 3.36 15.12
C GLY A 145 14.69 4.43 15.86
N GLY A 146 14.24 5.43 15.11
CA GLY A 146 13.48 6.59 15.59
C GLY A 146 14.30 7.75 16.14
N LYS A 147 15.63 7.63 16.23
CA LYS A 147 16.56 8.69 16.70
C LYS A 147 16.86 9.70 15.57
N VAL A 148 15.81 10.29 15.02
CA VAL A 148 15.92 11.31 13.96
C VAL A 148 16.54 12.61 14.50
N PHE A 149 17.02 13.49 13.61
CA PHE A 149 17.78 14.69 13.99
C PHE A 149 17.06 15.63 14.98
N HIS A 150 15.73 15.65 14.95
CA HIS A 150 14.90 16.46 15.85
C HIS A 150 14.36 15.67 17.06
N ALA A 151 14.80 14.42 17.27
CA ALA A 151 14.46 13.65 18.46
C ALA A 151 15.36 14.03 19.64
N PRO A 152 14.93 13.83 20.90
CA PRO A 152 15.80 14.06 22.06
C PRO A 152 17.08 13.24 21.97
N ALA A 153 18.21 13.83 22.38
CA ALA A 153 19.52 13.19 22.28
C ALA A 153 19.53 11.75 22.85
N GLY A 154 19.96 10.81 22.02
CA GLY A 154 20.04 9.38 22.37
C GLY A 154 18.71 8.63 22.45
N ARG A 155 17.56 9.29 22.27
CA ARG A 155 16.22 8.70 22.38
C ARG A 155 15.50 8.72 21.03
N ALA A 156 14.59 7.76 20.84
CA ALA A 156 13.70 7.81 19.68
C ALA A 156 12.65 8.90 19.85
N CYS A 157 12.15 9.43 18.73
CA CYS A 157 10.98 10.30 18.71
C CYS A 157 9.79 9.61 19.41
N PRO A 158 9.02 10.32 20.26
CA PRO A 158 7.88 9.76 20.98
C PRO A 158 6.86 9.04 20.10
N ILE A 159 6.62 9.54 18.88
CA ILE A 159 5.69 8.91 17.94
C ILE A 159 6.21 7.54 17.47
N TYR A 160 7.50 7.42 17.19
CA TYR A 160 8.13 6.17 16.79
C TYR A 160 8.17 5.17 17.96
N GLU A 161 8.53 5.65 19.15
CA GLU A 161 8.56 4.83 20.37
C GLU A 161 7.18 4.23 20.67
N CYS A 162 6.12 5.02 20.52
CA CYS A 162 4.74 4.54 20.69
C CYS A 162 4.32 3.61 19.55
N SER A 163 4.31 4.09 18.30
CA SER A 163 3.69 3.36 17.19
C SER A 163 4.48 2.13 16.77
N VAL A 164 5.81 2.23 16.64
CA VAL A 164 6.66 1.18 16.07
C VAL A 164 7.19 0.24 17.16
N LYS A 165 7.74 0.78 18.24
CA LYS A 165 8.37 -0.05 19.27
C LYS A 165 7.36 -0.65 20.25
N SER A 166 6.40 0.14 20.73
CA SER A 166 5.43 -0.30 21.73
C SER A 166 4.21 -0.99 21.10
N LYS A 167 3.45 -0.29 20.25
CA LYS A 167 2.21 -0.80 19.63
C LYS A 167 2.44 -1.71 18.42
N LYS A 168 3.67 -1.82 17.92
CA LYS A 168 4.07 -2.67 16.76
C LYS A 168 3.26 -2.41 15.47
N LEU A 169 2.83 -1.17 15.27
CA LEU A 169 2.04 -0.75 14.11
C LEU A 169 2.93 -0.48 12.89
N ARG A 170 2.33 -0.53 11.70
CA ARG A 170 2.92 0.00 10.45
C ARG A 170 3.20 1.49 10.64
N ASN A 171 2.18 2.22 11.04
CA ASN A 171 2.19 3.66 11.23
C ASN A 171 1.07 4.04 12.20
N CYS A 172 0.99 5.31 12.57
CA CYS A 172 -0.02 5.78 13.50
C CYS A 172 -1.45 5.61 12.97
N GLY A 173 -1.69 5.61 11.65
CA GLY A 173 -3.04 5.46 11.08
C GLY A 173 -3.76 4.20 11.54
N GLN A 174 -3.02 3.14 11.87
CA GLN A 174 -3.58 1.89 12.41
C GLN A 174 -4.03 1.97 13.88
N CYS A 175 -3.83 3.11 14.54
CA CYS A 175 -4.14 3.29 15.96
C CYS A 175 -5.59 3.75 16.21
N GLY A 176 -6.25 4.37 15.23
CA GLY A 176 -7.60 4.96 15.38
C GLY A 176 -7.68 6.23 16.23
N GLU A 177 -6.59 6.66 16.87
CA GLU A 177 -6.55 7.82 17.79
C GLU A 177 -5.77 9.01 17.21
N VAL A 178 -5.42 9.00 15.91
CA VAL A 178 -4.56 10.03 15.32
C VAL A 178 -5.39 11.23 14.86
N PRO A 179 -4.97 12.48 15.17
CA PRO A 179 -3.83 12.87 15.99
C PRO A 179 -4.11 12.80 17.50
N CYS A 180 -3.20 12.20 18.28
CA CYS A 180 -3.33 12.07 19.73
C CYS A 180 -2.42 13.04 20.49
N LYS A 181 -2.47 13.01 21.84
CA LYS A 181 -1.61 13.84 22.69
C LYS A 181 -0.12 13.73 22.34
N ILE A 182 0.38 12.53 22.03
CA ILE A 182 1.80 12.33 21.67
C ILE A 182 2.17 13.17 20.44
N TRP A 183 1.28 13.29 19.45
CA TRP A 183 1.52 14.14 18.29
C TRP A 183 1.57 15.61 18.69
N ARG A 184 0.61 16.07 19.49
CA ARG A 184 0.55 17.45 19.98
C ARG A 184 1.80 17.84 20.77
N ASP A 185 2.30 16.93 21.59
CA ASP A 185 3.52 17.12 22.38
C ASP A 185 4.80 17.19 21.52
N THR A 186 4.74 16.89 20.20
CA THR A 186 5.89 17.01 19.29
C THR A 186 6.02 18.37 18.60
N LYS A 187 5.16 19.34 18.93
CA LYS A 187 5.22 20.69 18.36
C LYS A 187 6.58 21.34 18.61
N ASP A 188 7.20 21.85 17.56
CA ASP A 188 8.35 22.73 17.69
C ASP A 188 7.89 24.08 18.27
N PRO A 189 8.44 24.55 19.41
CA PRO A 189 8.10 25.84 20.00
C PRO A 189 8.28 27.03 19.06
N GLN A 190 9.09 26.90 18.01
CA GLN A 190 9.32 27.95 17.01
C GLN A 190 8.23 28.03 15.94
N LEU A 191 7.39 26.99 15.81
CA LEU A 191 6.28 26.98 14.85
C LEU A 191 5.03 27.66 15.43
N SER A 192 4.32 28.41 14.59
CA SER A 192 2.99 28.90 14.93
C SER A 192 2.02 27.73 15.11
N GLU A 193 0.92 27.97 15.83
CA GLU A 193 -0.13 26.94 15.98
C GLU A 193 -0.73 26.55 14.63
N GLU A 194 -1.02 27.54 13.78
CA GLU A 194 -1.61 27.35 12.45
C GLU A 194 -0.76 26.42 11.57
N VAL A 195 0.54 26.71 11.43
CA VAL A 195 1.46 25.89 10.62
C VAL A 195 1.59 24.47 11.19
N PHE A 196 1.54 24.33 12.51
CA PHE A 196 1.59 23.01 13.16
C PHE A 196 0.32 22.20 12.92
N GLU A 197 -0.85 22.82 12.97
CA GLU A 197 -2.13 22.17 12.65
C GLU A 197 -2.19 21.74 11.18
N GLU A 198 -1.72 22.58 10.24
CA GLU A 198 -1.62 22.21 8.82
C GLU A 198 -0.71 21.00 8.62
N ASN A 199 0.46 20.98 9.27
CA ASN A 199 1.38 19.84 9.20
C ASN A 199 0.74 18.55 9.74
N ILE A 200 0.00 18.65 10.85
CA ILE A 200 -0.72 17.51 11.41
C ILE A 200 -1.80 17.02 10.45
N ALA A 201 -2.60 17.93 9.88
CA ALA A 201 -3.67 17.58 8.94
C ALA A 201 -3.12 16.85 7.71
N GLU A 202 -2.05 17.36 7.11
CA GLU A 202 -1.36 16.74 5.98
C GLU A 202 -0.89 15.31 6.32
N ARG A 203 -0.20 15.16 7.45
CA ARG A 203 0.33 13.86 7.89
C ARG A 203 -0.78 12.87 8.25
N VAL A 204 -1.90 13.34 8.80
CA VAL A 204 -3.09 12.52 9.06
C VAL A 204 -3.70 12.04 7.76
N GLU A 205 -3.79 12.92 6.75
CA GLU A 205 -4.30 12.55 5.43
C GLU A 205 -3.43 11.48 4.78
N ASN A 206 -2.10 11.66 4.82
CA ASN A 206 -1.16 10.67 4.32
C ASN A 206 -1.34 9.29 4.97
N LEU A 207 -1.68 9.24 6.27
CA LEU A 207 -1.89 7.98 6.99
C LEU A 207 -3.17 7.22 6.59
N LYS A 208 -4.08 7.82 5.83
CA LYS A 208 -5.27 7.14 5.29
C LYS A 208 -4.95 6.28 4.05
N SER A 209 -3.79 6.52 3.43
CA SER A 209 -3.34 5.83 2.20
C SER A 209 -2.61 4.50 2.43
#